data_AF-A0A8J7A9Y3-F1
#
_entry.id   AF-A0A8J7A9Y3-F1
#
_cell.length_a   1.000
_cell.length_b   1.000
_cell.length_c   1.000
_cell.angle_alpha   90.00
_cell.angle_beta   90.00
_cell.angle_gamma   90.00
#
_symmetry.space_group_name_H-M   'P 1'
#
loop_
_entity.id
_entity.type
_entity.pdbx_description
1 polymer ?
#
loop_
_entity_poly.entity_id
_entity_poly.type
_entity_poly.pdbx_seq_one_letter_code
_entity_poly.pdbx_strand_id
1 'polypeptide(L)'
;MNSLTSAPLDRYADALKTVETAEQPQPEAVLALLLALDELQVELATGQLPQAHLLQVVELDERLRGQRDRVAQALPLADWRTSLNIADSAWWWQLEPPPHRLDRFDWVWNALTVTSLTASASLVVEISSKFLVVTPGLLGSVAVVGQIAQTHRDWQ
;
A
#
# COMPACT_ATOMS: atom_id res chain seq x y z
N MET A 1 -36.55 -36.41 -12.17
CA MET A 1 -35.88 -35.79 -11.00
C MET A 1 -34.41 -35.67 -11.34
N ASN A 2 -33.82 -34.46 -11.39
CA ASN A 2 -32.37 -34.14 -11.29
C ASN A 2 -32.05 -32.72 -11.82
N SER A 3 -32.52 -31.65 -11.18
CA SER A 3 -32.20 -30.29 -11.64
C SER A 3 -32.12 -29.24 -10.52
N LEU A 4 -31.74 -29.66 -9.30
CA LEU A 4 -31.62 -28.73 -8.16
C LEU A 4 -30.16 -28.42 -7.76
N THR A 5 -29.16 -29.09 -8.34
CA THR A 5 -27.75 -28.95 -7.92
C THR A 5 -26.91 -27.98 -8.78
N SER A 6 -27.45 -27.36 -9.83
CA SER A 6 -26.70 -26.37 -10.64
C SER A 6 -26.96 -24.92 -10.23
N ALA A 7 -28.05 -24.65 -9.50
CA ALA A 7 -28.45 -23.30 -9.12
C ALA A 7 -27.38 -22.47 -8.35
N PRO A 8 -26.57 -23.03 -7.43
CA PRO A 8 -25.52 -22.25 -6.76
C PRO A 8 -24.28 -22.06 -7.63
N LEU A 9 -23.94 -23.02 -8.49
CA LEU A 9 -22.80 -22.94 -9.39
C LEU A 9 -23.06 -21.94 -10.52
N ASP A 10 -24.28 -21.93 -11.06
CA ASP A 10 -24.74 -20.93 -12.03
C ASP A 10 -24.75 -19.53 -11.41
N ARG A 11 -25.22 -19.39 -10.15
CA ARG A 11 -25.18 -18.10 -9.42
C ARG A 11 -23.76 -17.60 -9.17
N TYR A 12 -22.84 -18.49 -8.82
CA TYR A 12 -21.42 -18.16 -8.67
C TYR A 12 -20.82 -17.71 -10.00
N ALA A 13 -21.07 -18.44 -11.08
CA ALA A 13 -20.58 -18.09 -12.41
C ALA A 13 -21.12 -16.73 -12.91
N ASP A 14 -22.41 -16.47 -12.71
CA ASP A 14 -23.03 -15.19 -13.09
C ASP A 14 -22.49 -14.02 -12.28
N ALA A 15 -22.38 -14.17 -10.96
CA ALA A 15 -21.80 -13.15 -10.09
C ALA A 15 -20.34 -12.87 -10.45
N LEU A 16 -19.56 -13.91 -10.77
CA LEU A 16 -18.17 -13.76 -11.18
C LEU A 16 -18.07 -13.00 -12.49
N LYS A 17 -18.94 -13.33 -13.46
CA LYS A 17 -19.01 -12.63 -14.74
C LYS A 17 -19.41 -11.16 -14.58
N THR A 18 -20.31 -10.83 -13.66
CA THR A 18 -20.65 -9.43 -13.34
C THR A 18 -19.42 -8.68 -12.83
N VAL A 19 -18.64 -9.29 -11.94
CA VAL A 19 -17.39 -8.71 -11.42
C VAL A 19 -16.30 -8.63 -12.50
N GLU A 20 -16.21 -9.60 -13.42
CA GLU A 20 -15.27 -9.57 -14.56
C GLU A 20 -15.59 -8.48 -15.58
N THR A 21 -16.87 -8.24 -15.84
CA THR A 21 -17.34 -7.30 -16.87
C THR A 21 -17.32 -5.86 -16.38
N ALA A 22 -17.43 -5.64 -15.06
CA ALA A 22 -17.36 -4.32 -14.47
C ALA A 22 -15.91 -3.77 -14.49
N GLU A 23 -15.72 -2.54 -14.99
CA GLU A 23 -14.43 -1.83 -14.88
C GLU A 23 -14.03 -1.60 -13.42
N GLN A 24 -15.03 -1.33 -12.56
CA GLN A 24 -14.87 -1.23 -11.12
C GLN A 24 -15.98 -2.06 -10.45
N PRO A 25 -15.65 -3.18 -9.79
CA PRO A 25 -16.64 -3.97 -9.08
C PRO A 25 -17.23 -3.14 -7.94
N GLN A 26 -18.55 -3.15 -7.83
CA GLN A 26 -19.23 -2.55 -6.67
C GLN A 26 -19.08 -3.49 -5.46
N PRO A 27 -18.99 -2.94 -4.23
CA PRO A 27 -18.88 -3.72 -3.00
C PRO A 27 -19.98 -4.79 -2.88
N GLU A 28 -21.21 -4.44 -3.28
CA GLU A 28 -22.39 -5.31 -3.22
C GLU A 28 -22.28 -6.50 -4.19
N ALA A 29 -21.71 -6.28 -5.39
CA ALA A 29 -21.51 -7.33 -6.37
C ALA A 29 -20.43 -8.33 -5.91
N VAL A 30 -19.36 -7.82 -5.29
CA VAL A 30 -18.31 -8.64 -4.69
C VAL A 30 -18.86 -9.42 -3.49
N LEU A 31 -19.69 -8.80 -2.66
CA LEU A 31 -20.32 -9.50 -1.55
C LEU A 31 -21.25 -10.62 -2.03
N ALA A 32 -22.06 -10.36 -3.06
CA ALA A 32 -22.95 -11.36 -3.66
C ALA A 32 -22.14 -12.54 -4.24
N LEU A 33 -20.99 -12.26 -4.85
CA LEU A 33 -20.05 -13.28 -5.32
C LEU A 33 -19.51 -14.15 -4.18
N LEU A 34 -19.07 -13.54 -3.08
CA LEU A 34 -18.54 -14.25 -1.91
C LEU A 34 -19.61 -15.09 -1.20
N LEU A 35 -20.84 -14.58 -1.10
CA LEU A 35 -21.99 -15.31 -0.54
C LEU A 35 -22.37 -16.51 -1.42
N ALA A 36 -22.36 -16.35 -2.75
CA ALA A 36 -22.64 -17.45 -3.66
C ALA A 36 -21.58 -18.55 -3.56
N LEU A 37 -20.31 -18.18 -3.35
CA LEU A 37 -19.23 -19.14 -3.13
C LEU A 37 -19.39 -19.86 -1.78
N ASP A 38 -19.83 -19.17 -0.73
CA ASP A 38 -20.08 -19.76 0.58
C ASP A 38 -21.22 -20.80 0.51
N GLU A 39 -22.33 -20.47 -0.17
CA GLU A 39 -23.42 -21.42 -0.43
C GLU A 39 -22.94 -22.65 -1.21
N LEU A 40 -22.13 -22.44 -2.25
CA LEU A 40 -21.55 -23.52 -3.06
C LEU A 40 -20.64 -24.43 -2.21
N GLN A 41 -19.87 -23.85 -1.29
CA GLN A 41 -18.96 -24.60 -0.42
C GLN A 41 -19.71 -25.43 0.64
N VAL A 42 -20.85 -24.94 1.12
CA VAL A 42 -21.74 -25.74 1.97
C VAL A 42 -22.26 -26.96 1.19
N GLU A 43 -22.67 -26.80 -0.07
CA GLU A 43 -23.11 -27.93 -0.90
C GLU A 43 -21.98 -28.89 -1.30
N LEU A 44 -20.75 -28.38 -1.45
CA LEU A 44 -19.56 -29.21 -1.64
C LEU A 44 -19.27 -30.05 -0.39
N ALA A 45 -19.37 -29.45 0.79
CA ALA A 45 -19.13 -30.12 2.06
C ALA A 45 -20.17 -31.21 2.38
N THR A 46 -21.41 -31.07 1.93
CA THR A 46 -22.45 -32.10 2.05
C THR A 46 -22.31 -33.24 1.03
N GLY A 47 -21.36 -33.15 0.08
CA GLY A 47 -21.09 -34.19 -0.91
C GLY A 47 -22.19 -34.35 -1.96
N GLN A 48 -23.02 -33.33 -2.15
CA GLN A 48 -24.17 -33.37 -3.07
C GLN A 48 -23.79 -33.07 -4.53
N LEU A 49 -22.52 -32.73 -4.80
CA LEU A 49 -22.05 -32.29 -6.12
C LEU A 49 -21.44 -33.43 -6.96
N PRO A 50 -21.94 -33.64 -8.19
CA PRO A 50 -21.33 -34.53 -9.16
C PRO A 50 -19.88 -34.12 -9.51
N GLN A 51 -19.02 -35.11 -9.79
CA GLN A 51 -17.61 -34.89 -10.15
C GLN A 51 -17.40 -33.91 -11.33
N ALA A 52 -18.32 -33.87 -12.30
CA ALA A 52 -18.25 -32.93 -13.42
C ALA A 52 -18.35 -31.46 -12.98
N HIS A 53 -19.09 -31.17 -11.90
CA HIS A 53 -19.19 -29.83 -11.34
C HIS A 53 -17.94 -29.45 -10.54
N LEU A 54 -17.23 -30.42 -9.93
CA LEU A 54 -15.99 -30.14 -9.21
C LEU A 54 -14.93 -29.51 -10.11
N LEU A 55 -14.81 -29.97 -11.36
CA LEU A 55 -13.91 -29.36 -12.35
C LEU A 55 -14.31 -27.92 -12.68
N GLN A 56 -15.62 -27.65 -12.82
CA GLN A 56 -16.11 -26.30 -13.07
C GLN A 56 -15.87 -25.36 -11.89
N VAL A 57 -16.01 -25.84 -10.65
CA VAL A 57 -15.68 -25.05 -9.45
C VAL A 57 -14.21 -24.67 -9.46
N VAL A 58 -13.30 -25.62 -9.72
CA VAL A 58 -11.85 -25.33 -9.79
C VAL A 58 -11.53 -24.30 -10.87
N GLU A 59 -12.17 -24.38 -12.04
CA GLU A 59 -11.97 -23.40 -13.12
C GLU A 59 -12.47 -22.01 -12.74
N LEU A 60 -13.64 -21.92 -12.12
CA LEU A 60 -14.19 -20.64 -11.63
C LEU A 60 -13.35 -20.07 -10.49
N ASP A 61 -12.82 -20.90 -9.61
CA ASP A 61 -11.93 -20.49 -8.51
C ASP A 61 -10.60 -19.94 -9.01
N GLU A 62 -10.02 -20.52 -10.06
CA GLU A 62 -8.83 -19.98 -10.72
C GLU A 62 -9.12 -18.63 -11.39
N ARG A 63 -10.31 -18.46 -12.00
CA ARG A 63 -10.73 -17.15 -12.54
C ARG A 63 -10.91 -16.10 -11.44
N LEU A 64 -11.52 -16.48 -10.30
CA LEU A 64 -11.65 -15.61 -9.14
C LEU A 64 -10.27 -15.18 -8.61
N ARG A 65 -9.31 -16.10 -8.52
CA ARG A 65 -7.91 -15.78 -8.15
C ARG A 65 -7.26 -14.80 -9.11
N GLY A 66 -7.51 -14.93 -10.41
CA GLY A 66 -7.06 -13.96 -11.41
C GLY A 66 -7.65 -12.55 -11.19
N GLN A 67 -8.82 -12.46 -10.56
CA GLN A 67 -9.51 -11.22 -10.25
C GLN A 67 -9.27 -10.69 -8.84
N ARG A 68 -8.41 -11.34 -8.05
CA ARG A 68 -8.03 -10.95 -6.68
C ARG A 68 -7.84 -9.45 -6.52
N ASP A 69 -7.07 -8.84 -7.42
CA ASP A 69 -6.69 -7.43 -7.30
C ASP A 69 -7.89 -6.50 -7.43
N ARG A 70 -8.89 -6.87 -8.25
CA ARG A 70 -10.14 -6.11 -8.42
C ARG A 70 -11.07 -6.29 -7.22
N VAL A 71 -11.18 -7.52 -6.74
CA VAL A 71 -11.98 -7.88 -5.56
C VAL A 71 -11.44 -7.14 -4.31
N ALA A 72 -10.13 -7.15 -4.11
CA ALA A 72 -9.47 -6.48 -2.99
C ALA A 72 -9.55 -4.94 -3.06
N GLN A 73 -9.63 -4.35 -4.26
CA GLN A 73 -9.83 -2.91 -4.43
C GLN A 73 -11.27 -2.49 -4.16
N ALA A 74 -12.24 -3.33 -4.51
CA ALA A 74 -13.67 -3.06 -4.34
C ALA A 74 -14.13 -3.25 -2.89
N LEU A 75 -13.52 -4.20 -2.16
CA LEU A 75 -13.92 -4.52 -0.79
C LEU A 75 -12.67 -4.75 0.10
N PRO A 76 -12.57 -4.08 1.26
CA PRO A 76 -11.52 -4.36 2.23
C PRO A 76 -11.79 -5.70 2.92
N LEU A 77 -11.37 -6.80 2.28
CA LEU A 77 -11.58 -8.17 2.73
C LEU A 77 -11.05 -8.42 4.15
N ALA A 78 -9.95 -7.78 4.54
CA ALA A 78 -9.35 -7.91 5.87
C ALA A 78 -10.26 -7.35 6.99
N ASP A 79 -10.86 -6.18 6.77
CA ASP A 79 -11.78 -5.56 7.73
C ASP A 79 -13.08 -6.37 7.86
N TRP A 80 -13.55 -6.91 6.74
CA TRP A 80 -14.77 -7.71 6.68
C TRP A 80 -14.57 -9.09 7.30
N ARG A 81 -13.44 -9.75 7.05
CA ARG A 81 -13.06 -11.00 7.70
C ARG A 81 -13.06 -10.85 9.22
N THR A 82 -12.51 -9.75 9.72
CA THR A 82 -12.48 -9.43 11.16
C THR A 82 -13.89 -9.18 11.71
N SER A 83 -14.72 -8.45 10.97
CA SER A 83 -16.09 -8.11 11.38
C SER A 83 -17.04 -9.30 11.37
N LEU A 84 -16.89 -10.20 10.40
CA LEU A 84 -17.76 -11.37 10.19
C LEU A 84 -17.23 -12.64 10.87
N ASN A 85 -16.08 -12.57 11.55
CA ASN A 85 -15.42 -13.69 12.23
C ASN A 85 -15.31 -14.94 11.33
N ILE A 86 -14.82 -14.74 10.10
CA ILE A 86 -14.79 -15.80 9.09
C ILE A 86 -13.66 -16.78 9.38
N ALA A 87 -13.98 -18.07 9.31
CA ALA A 87 -13.04 -19.15 9.56
C ALA A 87 -11.90 -19.20 8.52
N ASP A 88 -10.71 -19.60 8.96
CA ASP A 88 -9.52 -19.72 8.12
C ASP A 88 -9.64 -20.72 6.96
N SER A 89 -10.65 -21.58 6.97
CA SER A 89 -10.94 -22.51 5.88
C SER A 89 -11.42 -21.81 4.60
N ALA A 90 -11.87 -20.56 4.68
CA ALA A 90 -12.44 -19.82 3.56
C ALA A 90 -11.36 -19.06 2.78
N TRP A 91 -10.58 -19.77 1.97
CA TRP A 91 -9.40 -19.24 1.25
C TRP A 91 -9.72 -18.03 0.37
N TRP A 92 -10.96 -17.91 -0.11
CA TRP A 92 -11.43 -16.78 -0.93
C TRP A 92 -11.54 -15.46 -0.16
N TRP A 93 -11.58 -15.50 1.18
CA TRP A 93 -11.48 -14.31 2.03
C TRP A 93 -10.03 -13.87 2.30
N GLN A 94 -9.05 -14.68 1.91
CA GLN A 94 -7.62 -14.38 2.02
C GLN A 94 -7.05 -13.88 0.67
N LEU A 95 -7.90 -13.37 -0.21
CA LEU A 95 -7.52 -12.75 -1.47
C LEU A 95 -6.91 -11.37 -1.21
N GLU A 96 -5.79 -11.32 -0.47
CA GLU A 96 -5.04 -10.09 -0.27
C GLU A 96 -4.40 -9.64 -1.59
N PRO A 97 -4.47 -8.35 -1.94
CA PRO A 97 -3.75 -7.86 -3.09
C PRO A 97 -2.25 -8.09 -2.87
N PRO A 98 -1.48 -8.43 -3.92
CA PRO A 98 -0.03 -8.52 -3.78
C PRO A 98 0.48 -7.16 -3.29
N PRO A 99 1.53 -7.14 -2.43
CA PRO A 99 2.16 -5.89 -2.05
C PRO A 99 2.49 -5.10 -3.32
N HIS A 100 2.07 -3.84 -3.35
CA HIS A 100 2.20 -2.98 -4.52
C HIS A 100 3.63 -3.07 -5.04
N ARG A 101 3.83 -3.27 -6.36
CA ARG A 101 5.19 -3.37 -6.95
C ARG A 101 6.08 -2.16 -6.64
N LEU A 102 5.46 -1.02 -6.35
CA LEU A 102 6.12 0.22 -5.96
C LEU A 102 6.57 0.27 -4.50
N ASP A 103 5.95 -0.52 -3.62
CA ASP A 103 6.36 -0.71 -2.22
C ASP A 103 7.77 -1.36 -2.13
N ARG A 104 8.17 -2.08 -3.19
CA ARG A 104 9.57 -2.56 -3.36
C ARG A 104 10.58 -1.43 -3.52
N PHE A 105 10.16 -0.22 -3.90
CA PHE A 105 11.03 0.93 -4.09
C PHE A 105 10.97 1.91 -2.90
N ASP A 106 10.02 1.74 -1.97
CA ASP A 106 9.91 2.59 -0.78
C ASP A 106 11.18 2.55 0.06
N TRP A 107 11.87 1.40 0.16
CA TRP A 107 13.15 1.33 0.86
C TRP A 107 14.25 2.18 0.20
N VAL A 108 14.26 2.28 -1.14
CA VAL A 108 15.21 3.10 -1.89
C VAL A 108 14.91 4.58 -1.69
N TRP A 109 13.63 4.96 -1.77
CA TRP A 109 13.22 6.34 -1.54
C TRP A 109 13.48 6.76 -0.10
N ASN A 110 13.19 5.91 0.88
CA ASN A 110 13.47 6.22 2.28
C ASN A 110 14.98 6.39 2.51
N ALA A 111 15.82 5.50 1.97
CA ALA A 111 17.28 5.63 2.04
C ALA A 111 17.80 6.89 1.34
N LEU A 112 17.24 7.24 0.17
CA LEU A 112 17.60 8.46 -0.57
C LEU A 112 17.22 9.72 0.22
N THR A 113 16.03 9.74 0.83
CA THR A 113 15.55 10.85 1.66
C THR A 113 16.43 11.02 2.89
N VAL A 114 16.73 9.94 3.60
CA VAL A 114 17.64 9.95 4.76
C VAL A 114 19.04 10.45 4.37
N THR A 115 19.56 10.00 3.23
CA THR A 115 20.87 10.44 2.74
C THR A 115 20.86 11.91 2.34
N SER A 116 19.81 12.37 1.64
CA SER A 116 19.62 13.77 1.25
C SER A 116 19.48 14.69 2.47
N LEU A 117 18.73 14.26 3.49
CA LEU A 117 18.59 14.95 4.77
C LEU A 117 19.93 15.02 5.51
N THR A 118 20.68 13.93 5.55
CA THR A 118 21.99 13.87 6.20
C THR A 118 22.99 14.79 5.49
N ALA A 119 23.02 14.79 4.16
CA ALA A 119 23.85 15.68 3.36
C ALA A 119 23.46 17.16 3.57
N SER A 120 22.16 17.46 3.59
CA SER A 120 21.65 18.81 3.86
C SER A 120 22.03 19.29 5.26
N ALA A 121 21.88 18.42 6.28
CA ALA A 121 22.30 18.72 7.65
C ALA A 121 23.82 18.93 7.74
N SER A 122 24.62 18.13 7.03
CA SER A 122 26.07 18.29 6.98
C SER A 122 26.48 19.61 6.35
N LEU A 123 25.82 20.03 5.27
CA LEU A 123 26.08 21.32 4.62
C LEU A 123 25.71 22.50 5.51
N VAL A 124 24.58 22.42 6.22
CA VAL A 124 24.18 23.46 7.17
C VAL A 124 25.20 23.60 8.30
N VAL A 125 25.66 22.49 8.89
CA VAL A 125 26.70 22.51 9.94
C VAL A 125 28.01 23.08 9.41
N GLU A 126 28.43 22.70 8.20
CA GLU A 126 29.66 23.21 7.60
C GLU A 126 29.59 24.72 7.34
N ILE A 127 28.47 25.22 6.80
CA ILE A 127 28.26 26.66 6.55
C ILE A 127 28.20 27.43 7.87
N SER A 128 27.43 26.99 8.85
CA SER A 128 27.35 27.65 10.17
C SER A 128 28.71 27.67 10.88
N SER A 129 29.47 26.58 10.83
CA SER A 129 30.81 26.53 11.42
C SER A 129 31.78 27.49 10.72
N LYS A 130 31.70 27.62 9.38
CA LYS A 130 32.53 28.58 8.63
C LYS A 130 32.20 30.02 9.01
N PHE A 131 30.94 30.39 9.24
CA PHE A 131 30.62 31.72 9.75
C PHE A 131 31.11 31.95 11.19
N LEU A 132 31.05 30.94 12.05
CA LEU A 132 31.55 31.04 13.43
C LEU A 132 33.09 31.07 13.49
N VAL A 133 33.77 30.29 12.65
CA VAL A 133 35.25 30.19 12.58
C VAL A 133 35.88 31.31 11.74
N VAL A 134 35.12 31.99 10.87
CA VAL A 134 35.59 33.19 10.14
C VAL A 134 35.58 34.46 11.03
N THR A 135 35.03 34.40 12.23
CA THR A 135 35.03 35.53 13.18
C THR A 135 36.22 35.56 14.16
N PRO A 136 37.47 35.40 13.70
CA PRO A 136 38.62 36.12 14.30
C PRO A 136 38.92 37.44 13.58
N GLY A 137 38.43 37.61 12.34
CA GLY A 137 38.74 38.76 11.49
C GLY A 137 37.91 40.02 11.76
N LEU A 138 36.71 39.90 12.33
CA LEU A 138 35.90 41.08 12.65
C LEU A 138 36.37 41.81 13.92
N LEU A 139 37.02 41.12 14.86
CA LEU A 139 37.67 41.77 16.01
C LEU A 139 38.98 42.48 15.61
N GLY A 140 39.67 41.99 14.57
CA GLY A 140 40.85 42.66 14.00
C GLY A 140 40.51 43.95 13.22
N SER A 141 39.33 44.00 12.58
CA SER A 141 38.87 45.18 11.83
C SER A 141 38.42 46.33 12.75
N VAL A 142 37.94 46.03 13.97
CA VAL A 142 37.62 47.08 14.96
C VAL A 142 38.89 47.73 15.53
N ALA A 143 40.05 47.06 15.50
CA ALA A 143 41.29 47.63 16.01
C ALA A 143 41.89 48.74 15.13
N VAL A 144 41.55 48.81 13.85
CA VAL A 144 42.11 49.80 12.92
C VAL A 144 41.43 51.18 13.02
N VAL A 145 40.26 51.27 13.66
CA VAL A 145 39.58 52.56 13.89
C VAL A 145 40.20 53.37 15.05
N GLY A 146 41.04 52.76 15.89
CA GLY A 146 41.68 53.44 17.03
C GLY A 146 42.94 54.26 16.68
N GLN A 147 43.64 53.96 15.59
CA GLN A 147 44.95 54.60 15.30
C GLN A 147 44.84 55.96 14.60
N ILE A 148 43.68 56.36 14.10
CA ILE A 148 43.53 57.66 13.38
C ILE A 148 43.42 58.84 14.37
N ALA A 149 43.17 58.59 15.66
CA ALA A 149 43.02 59.66 16.66
C ALA A 149 44.36 60.17 17.25
N GLN A 150 45.50 59.49 17.00
CA GLN A 150 46.74 59.78 17.72
C GLN A 150 47.77 60.61 16.94
N THR A 151 47.59 60.81 15.63
CA THR A 151 48.49 61.64 14.81
C THR A 151 48.11 63.13 14.78
N HIS A 152 47.07 63.56 15.50
CA HIS A 152 46.60 64.96 15.52
C HIS A 152 46.85 65.69 16.86
N ARG A 153 47.81 65.21 17.69
CA ARG A 153 48.20 65.87 18.97
C ARG A 153 49.63 66.42 19.01
N ASP A 154 50.49 66.10 18.05
CA ASP A 154 51.91 66.50 18.10
C ASP A 154 52.25 67.82 17.35
N TRP A 155 51.26 68.70 17.11
CA TRP A 155 51.47 70.01 16.46
C TRP A 155 50.86 71.22 17.22
N GLN A 156 50.88 71.21 18.55
CA GLN A 156 50.74 72.45 19.34
C GLN A 156 51.85 72.51 20.40
#